data_AF-R6VBJ8-F1
#
_entry.id   AF-R6VBJ8-F1
#
_cell.length_a   1.000
_cell.length_b   1.000
_cell.length_c   1.000
_cell.angle_alpha   90.00
_cell.angle_beta   90.00
_cell.angle_gamma   90.00
#
_symmetry.space_group_name_H-M   'P 1'
#
loop_
_entity.id
_entity.type
_entity.pdbx_description
1 polymer ?
#
loop_
_entity_poly.entity_id
_entity_poly.type
_entity_poly.pdbx_seq_one_letter_code
_entity_poly.pdbx_strand_id
1 'polypeptide(L)'
;MTEEEIAEASDTSTRHIQRLRNNEKQNVTMETVMQLCIGMKLPTTLAYALIEKSGNSFRANDKDFSYQFLLMGYNQRSLYDCNEFLSSVNQPLLGKTAKEMQKNQKF
;
A
#
# COMPACT_ATOMS: atom_id res chain seq x y z
N MET A 1 6.89 12.79 8.71
CA MET A 1 7.30 12.61 7.31
C MET A 1 6.82 13.82 6.51
N THR A 2 7.61 14.31 5.55
CA THR A 2 7.17 15.31 4.57
C THR A 2 6.27 14.67 3.51
N GLU A 3 5.62 15.48 2.66
CA GLU A 3 4.75 14.95 1.59
C GLU A 3 5.57 14.17 0.55
N GLU A 4 6.81 14.59 0.30
CA GLU A 4 7.76 13.92 -0.58
C GLU A 4 8.19 12.56 0.00
N GLU A 5 8.53 12.51 1.29
CA GLU A 5 8.90 11.27 1.97
C GLU A 5 7.75 10.25 1.94
N ILE A 6 6.50 10.72 2.15
CA ILE A 6 5.32 9.84 2.06
C ILE A 6 5.10 9.36 0.62
N ALA A 7 5.27 10.26 -0.36
CA ALA A 7 5.10 9.92 -1.77
C ALA A 7 6.10 8.86 -2.22
N GLU A 8 7.36 9.01 -1.85
CA GLU A 8 8.43 8.05 -2.13
C GLU A 8 8.16 6.71 -1.45
N ALA A 9 7.93 6.70 -0.12
CA ALA A 9 7.73 5.47 0.64
C ALA A 9 6.46 4.70 0.24
N SER A 10 5.45 5.40 -0.28
CA SER A 10 4.18 4.80 -0.74
C SER A 10 4.14 4.57 -2.25
N ASP A 11 5.23 4.81 -2.97
CA ASP A 11 5.33 4.68 -4.44
C ASP A 11 4.17 5.38 -5.18
N THR A 12 4.00 6.66 -4.84
CA THR A 12 2.99 7.56 -5.41
C THR A 12 3.62 8.93 -5.70
N SER A 13 2.82 9.90 -6.13
CA SER A 13 3.31 11.27 -6.38
C SER A 13 2.96 12.20 -5.23
N THR A 14 3.82 13.19 -4.95
CA THR A 14 3.55 14.27 -3.97
C THR A 14 2.22 14.97 -4.26
N ARG A 15 1.91 15.19 -5.54
CA ARG A 15 0.61 15.75 -5.96
C ARG A 15 -0.55 14.87 -5.50
N HIS A 16 -0.45 13.55 -5.60
CA HIS A 16 -1.51 12.65 -5.13
C HIS A 16 -1.66 12.71 -3.61
N ILE A 17 -0.56 12.78 -2.86
CA ILE A 17 -0.58 12.98 -1.39
C ILE A 17 -1.30 14.29 -1.02
N GLN A 18 -1.00 15.39 -1.72
CA GLN A 18 -1.66 16.68 -1.52
C GLN A 18 -3.17 16.59 -1.75
N ARG A 19 -3.60 15.94 -2.84
CA ARG A 19 -5.03 15.75 -3.14
C ARG A 19 -5.75 14.94 -2.06
N LEU A 20 -5.11 13.87 -1.57
CA LEU A 20 -5.64 13.05 -0.47
C LEU A 20 -5.78 13.88 0.81
N ARG A 21 -4.75 14.64 1.17
CA ARG A 21 -4.73 15.50 2.37
C ARG A 21 -5.79 16.60 2.32
N ASN A 22 -6.04 17.16 1.14
CA ASN A 22 -7.01 18.23 0.92
C ASN A 22 -8.45 17.73 0.78
N ASN A 23 -8.72 16.43 0.96
CA ASN A 23 -10.03 15.81 0.78
C ASN A 23 -10.66 16.13 -0.59
N GLU A 24 -9.85 16.25 -1.62
CA GLU A 24 -10.38 16.38 -2.98
C GLU A 24 -11.18 15.12 -3.33
N LYS A 25 -12.39 15.29 -3.87
CA LYS A 25 -13.25 14.15 -4.23
C LYS A 25 -12.51 13.20 -5.18
N GLN A 26 -12.14 12.04 -4.65
CA GLN A 26 -11.54 10.95 -5.39
C GLN A 26 -11.92 9.62 -4.74
N ASN A 27 -12.10 8.60 -5.57
CA ASN A 27 -12.28 7.23 -5.08
C ASN A 27 -10.90 6.66 -4.75
N VAL A 28 -10.61 6.51 -3.47
CA VAL A 28 -9.34 5.92 -3.01
C VAL A 28 -9.48 4.40 -3.03
N THR A 29 -8.61 3.71 -3.77
CA THR A 29 -8.64 2.25 -3.87
C THR A 29 -8.00 1.59 -2.64
N MET A 30 -8.36 0.34 -2.35
CA MET A 30 -7.71 -0.46 -1.31
C MET A 30 -6.19 -0.51 -1.53
N GLU A 31 -5.72 -0.67 -2.77
CA GLU A 31 -4.28 -0.66 -3.11
C GLU A 31 -3.61 0.65 -2.69
N THR A 32 -4.24 1.80 -2.97
CA THR A 32 -3.71 3.11 -2.56
C THR A 32 -3.63 3.21 -1.03
N VAL A 33 -4.66 2.73 -0.33
CA VAL A 33 -4.66 2.73 1.15
C VAL A 33 -3.54 1.84 1.69
N MET A 34 -3.37 0.64 1.12
CA MET A 34 -2.31 -0.29 1.54
C MET A 34 -0.91 0.30 1.33
N GLN A 35 -0.67 0.93 0.17
CA GLN A 35 0.57 1.65 -0.09
C GLN A 35 0.86 2.73 0.97
N LEU A 36 -0.15 3.52 1.34
CA LEU A 36 -0.04 4.56 2.35
C LEU A 36 0.22 3.97 3.74
N CYS A 37 -0.51 2.92 4.13
CA CYS A 37 -0.32 2.24 5.41
C CYS A 37 1.10 1.70 5.57
N ILE A 38 1.65 1.08 4.52
CA ILE A 38 3.02 0.54 4.51
C ILE A 38 4.06 1.67 4.46
N GLY A 39 3.91 2.62 3.53
CA GLY A 39 4.87 3.71 3.35
C GLY A 39 5.00 4.60 4.59
N MET A 40 3.89 4.85 5.30
CA MET A 40 3.89 5.58 6.56
C MET A 40 4.17 4.70 7.79
N LYS A 41 4.36 3.39 7.59
CA LYS A 41 4.56 2.39 8.66
C LYS A 41 3.51 2.48 9.76
N LEU A 42 2.25 2.62 9.36
CA LEU A 42 1.16 2.84 10.30
C LEU A 42 1.02 1.66 11.28
N PRO A 43 0.85 1.93 12.58
CA PRO A 43 0.33 0.95 13.53
C PRO A 43 -0.95 0.32 12.99
N THR A 44 -1.11 -0.98 13.21
CA THR A 44 -2.22 -1.78 12.67
C THR A 44 -3.59 -1.14 12.95
N THR A 45 -3.83 -0.63 14.15
CA THR A 45 -5.07 0.06 14.52
C THR A 45 -5.37 1.29 13.67
N LEU A 46 -4.34 2.09 13.33
CA LEU A 46 -4.48 3.25 12.46
C LEU A 46 -4.68 2.87 10.99
N ALA A 47 -4.05 1.77 10.55
CA ALA A 47 -4.25 1.23 9.21
C ALA A 47 -5.71 0.80 8.99
N TYR A 48 -6.30 0.06 9.93
CA TYR A 48 -7.72 -0.31 9.86
C TYR A 48 -8.65 0.91 9.86
N ALA A 49 -8.38 1.91 10.70
CA ALA A 49 -9.16 3.15 10.71
C ALA A 49 -9.06 3.91 9.38
N LEU A 50 -7.90 3.90 8.72
CA LEU A 50 -7.72 4.53 7.41
C LEU A 50 -8.49 3.78 6.32
N ILE A 51 -8.49 2.44 6.36
CA ILE A 51 -9.27 1.60 5.44
C ILE A 51 -10.75 1.92 5.55
N GLU A 52 -11.28 1.94 6.78
CA GLU A 52 -12.70 2.28 7.01
C GLU A 52 -13.03 3.69 6.51
N LYS A 53 -12.21 4.69 6.85
CA LYS A 53 -12.42 6.08 6.40
C LYS A 53 -12.35 6.27 4.89
N SER A 54 -11.62 5.40 4.19
CA SER A 54 -11.55 5.43 2.73
C SER A 54 -12.78 4.81 2.04
N GLY A 55 -13.70 4.21 2.82
CA GLY A 55 -14.85 3.47 2.29
C GLY A 55 -14.50 2.08 1.76
N ASN A 56 -13.30 1.59 2.03
CA ASN A 56 -12.86 0.24 1.66
C ASN A 56 -13.09 -0.74 2.82
N SER A 57 -13.14 -2.03 2.48
CA SER A 57 -13.20 -3.13 3.44
C SER A 57 -12.51 -4.36 2.86
N PHE A 58 -12.00 -5.22 3.75
CA PHE A 58 -11.47 -6.51 3.35
C PHE A 58 -12.59 -7.46 2.97
N ARG A 59 -12.38 -8.21 1.89
CA ARG A 59 -13.23 -9.29 1.42
C ARG A 59 -12.58 -10.63 1.74
N ALA A 60 -13.38 -11.69 1.75
CA ALA A 60 -12.89 -13.06 1.92
C ALA A 60 -12.28 -13.58 0.61
N ASN A 61 -11.09 -13.08 0.26
CA ASN A 61 -10.30 -13.54 -0.88
C ASN A 61 -8.79 -13.47 -0.57
N ASP A 62 -8.00 -14.21 -1.35
CA ASP A 62 -6.55 -14.38 -1.10
C ASP A 62 -5.76 -13.07 -1.12
N LYS A 63 -6.17 -12.11 -1.98
CA LYS A 63 -5.53 -10.80 -2.06
C LYS A 63 -5.69 -10.03 -0.76
N ASP A 64 -6.93 -9.96 -0.27
CA ASP A 64 -7.26 -9.21 0.93
C ASP A 64 -6.73 -9.91 2.19
N PHE A 65 -6.65 -11.24 2.22
CA PHE A 65 -5.93 -11.98 3.28
C PHE A 65 -4.44 -11.66 3.30
N SER A 66 -3.82 -11.54 2.12
CA SER A 66 -2.41 -11.15 2.02
C SER A 66 -2.18 -9.72 2.49
N TYR A 67 -3.09 -8.79 2.20
CA TYR A 67 -3.06 -7.43 2.75
C TYR A 67 -3.19 -7.41 4.28
N GLN A 68 -4.10 -8.20 4.84
CA GLN A 68 -4.23 -8.31 6.30
C GLN A 68 -2.93 -8.83 6.94
N PHE A 69 -2.29 -9.84 6.34
CA PHE A 69 -0.99 -10.33 6.80
C PHE A 69 0.07 -9.22 6.81
N LEU A 70 0.15 -8.43 5.75
CA LEU A 70 1.08 -7.30 5.67
C LEU A 70 0.85 -6.28 6.81
N LEU A 71 -0.40 -5.97 7.15
CA LEU A 71 -0.71 -5.02 8.22
C LEU A 71 -0.44 -5.56 9.64
N MET A 72 -0.53 -6.88 9.83
CA MET A 72 -0.40 -7.50 11.16
C MET A 72 1.06 -7.81 11.52
N GLY A 73 1.89 -8.18 10.55
CA GLY A 73 3.25 -8.67 10.84
C GLY A 73 4.37 -8.06 9.99
N TYR A 74 4.04 -7.28 8.97
CA TYR A 74 5.00 -6.81 7.96
C TYR A 74 5.00 -5.29 7.76
N ASN A 75 4.22 -4.54 8.54
CA ASN A 75 4.01 -3.10 8.37
C ASN A 75 5.23 -2.21 8.65
N GLN A 76 6.27 -2.73 9.32
CA GLN A 76 7.52 -2.01 9.58
C GLN A 76 8.54 -2.15 8.44
N ARG A 77 8.29 -3.06 7.49
CA ARG A 77 9.14 -3.32 6.33
C ARG A 77 8.91 -2.28 5.23
N SER A 78 9.81 -2.26 4.25
CA SER A 78 9.65 -1.39 3.09
C SER A 78 8.54 -1.90 2.17
N LEU A 79 8.01 -1.04 1.29
CA LEU A 79 7.07 -1.46 0.24
C LEU A 79 7.70 -2.49 -0.71
N TYR A 80 9.03 -2.42 -0.90
CA TYR A 80 9.79 -3.42 -1.65
C TYR A 80 9.66 -4.81 -1.00
N ASP A 81 9.97 -4.94 0.30
CA ASP A 81 9.90 -6.23 1.00
C ASP A 81 8.45 -6.78 1.02
N CYS A 82 7.46 -5.90 1.19
CA CYS A 82 6.05 -6.27 1.09
C CYS A 82 5.71 -6.84 -0.29
N ASN A 83 6.25 -6.26 -1.36
CA ASN A 83 6.07 -6.74 -2.72
C ASN A 83 6.80 -8.07 -2.97
N GLU A 84 7.97 -8.31 -2.38
CA GLU A 84 8.61 -9.63 -2.44
C GLU A 84 7.73 -10.70 -1.80
N PHE A 85 7.14 -10.40 -0.64
CA PHE A 85 6.15 -11.30 -0.01
C PHE A 85 4.96 -11.56 -0.94
N LEU A 86 4.32 -10.50 -1.47
CA LEU A 86 3.18 -10.64 -2.37
C LEU A 86 3.52 -11.48 -3.61
N SER A 87 4.72 -11.28 -4.18
CA SER A 87 5.22 -12.09 -5.29
C SER A 87 5.35 -13.57 -4.90
N SER A 88 5.87 -13.86 -3.71
CA SER A 88 6.08 -15.24 -3.23
C SER A 88 4.78 -16.03 -3.05
N VAL A 89 3.66 -15.32 -2.82
CA VAL A 89 2.31 -15.90 -2.67
C VAL A 89 1.43 -15.68 -3.91
N ASN A 90 2.02 -15.33 -5.06
CA ASN A 90 1.34 -15.10 -6.34
C ASN A 90 0.22 -14.04 -6.29
N GLN A 91 0.39 -13.00 -5.46
CA GLN A 91 -0.56 -11.89 -5.36
C GLN A 91 -0.10 -10.66 -6.16
N PRO A 92 -1.05 -9.80 -6.58
CA PRO A 92 -0.72 -8.53 -7.22
C PRO A 92 0.16 -7.66 -6.31
N LEU A 93 1.22 -7.11 -6.90
CA LEU A 93 2.13 -6.18 -6.24
C LEU A 93 1.49 -4.79 -6.09
N LEU A 94 1.98 -4.02 -5.13
CA LEU A 94 1.59 -2.64 -4.85
C LEU A 94 2.52 -1.64 -5.53
N GLY A 95 1.97 -0.52 -6.00
CA GLY A 95 2.74 0.58 -6.58
C GLY A 95 3.20 0.37 -8.02
N LYS A 96 3.99 1.32 -8.53
CA LYS A 96 4.56 1.33 -9.88
C LYS A 96 5.85 0.51 -9.97
N THR A 97 6.64 0.47 -8.89
CA THR A 97 7.87 -0.34 -8.73
C THR A 97 7.59 -1.84 -8.90
N ALA A 98 6.36 -2.28 -8.68
CA ALA A 98 5.83 -3.58 -9.10
C ALA A 98 6.19 -3.96 -10.55
N LYS A 99 6.12 -2.99 -11.48
CA LYS A 99 6.38 -3.20 -12.92
C LYS A 99 7.86 -3.40 -13.22
N GLU A 100 8.74 -2.95 -12.33
CA GLU A 100 10.20 -3.08 -12.48
C GLU A 100 10.66 -4.42 -11.92
N MET A 101 10.10 -4.85 -10.78
CA MET A 101 10.35 -6.18 -10.21
C MET A 101 9.99 -7.32 -11.17
N GLN A 102 8.83 -7.21 -11.84
CA GLN A 102 8.38 -8.23 -12.79
C GLN A 102 9.22 -8.30 -14.08
N LYS A 103 10.02 -7.26 -14.39
CA LYS A 103 10.95 -7.27 -15.52
C LYS A 103 12.25 -8.00 -15.20
N ASN A 104 12.69 -7.98 -13.95
CA ASN A 104 13.97 -8.56 -13.52
C ASN A 104 13.90 -10.07 -13.23
N GLN A 105 12.71 -10.66 -13.16
CA GLN A 105 12.51 -12.12 -12.97
C GLN A 105 12.39 -12.92 -14.30
N LYS A 106 12.64 -12.29 -15.45
CA LYS A 106 12.54 -12.92 -16.80
C LYS A 106 13.89 -13.28 -17.42
N PHE A 107 14.85 -13.74 -16.62
CA PHE A 107 16.13 -14.25 -17.11
C PHE A 107 16.33 -15.69 -16.67
#